data_AF-A0A4P5UBS6-F1
#
_entry.id   AF-A0A4P5UBS6-F1
#
_cell.length_a   1.000
_cell.length_b   1.000
_cell.length_c   1.000
_cell.angle_alpha   90.00
_cell.angle_beta   90.00
_cell.angle_gamma   90.00
#
_symmetry.space_group_name_H-M   'P 1'
#
loop_
_entity.id
_entity.type
_entity.pdbx_description
1 polymer ?
#
loop_
_entity_poly.entity_id
_entity_poly.type
_entity_poly.pdbx_seq_one_letter_code
_entity_poly.pdbx_strand_id
1 'polypeptide(L)'
;MAKTELGKLSNPFLGGLPKLVTECTAADRSLVGAIDLDKIMSTPAGSAVPTVKSDLVKDDSISEKIKIVVTVCDKGAYPIKINEIEF
;
A
#
# COMPACT_ATOMS: atom_id res chain seq x y z
N MET A 1 6.42 21.17 6.65
CA MET A 1 6.61 19.76 6.23
C MET A 1 8.05 19.38 6.48
N ALA A 2 8.32 18.34 7.26
CA ALA A 2 9.68 17.93 7.60
C ALA A 2 10.42 17.48 6.31
N LYS A 3 11.62 18.00 6.09
CA LYS A 3 12.44 17.74 4.91
C LYS A 3 13.15 16.39 5.10
N THR A 4 12.42 15.30 4.97
CA THR A 4 12.95 13.94 5.11
C THR A 4 13.75 13.55 3.87
N GLU A 5 14.82 12.76 4.02
CA GLU A 5 15.61 12.24 2.90
C GLU A 5 14.77 11.46 1.86
N LEU A 6 13.65 10.87 2.30
CA LEU A 6 12.66 10.23 1.43
C LEU A 6 12.07 11.18 0.37
N GLY A 7 11.94 12.48 0.68
CA GLY A 7 11.33 13.46 -0.23
C GLY A 7 12.18 13.78 -1.46
N LYS A 8 13.45 13.35 -1.49
CA LYS A 8 14.36 13.49 -2.64
C LYS A 8 14.43 12.22 -3.48
N LEU A 9 13.82 11.12 -3.04
CA LEU A 9 13.87 9.85 -3.75
C LEU A 9 12.86 9.87 -4.91
N SER A 10 13.28 9.31 -6.04
CA SER A 10 12.43 9.10 -7.20
C SER A 10 12.33 7.61 -7.49
N ASN A 11 11.19 7.21 -8.06
CA ASN A 11 11.01 5.91 -8.67
C ASN A 11 12.03 5.77 -9.82
N PRO A 12 12.98 4.82 -9.74
CA PRO A 12 14.05 4.69 -10.72
C PRO A 12 13.58 4.18 -12.08
N PHE A 13 12.35 3.66 -12.17
CA PHE A 13 11.77 3.15 -13.40
C PHE A 13 11.08 4.24 -14.22
N LEU A 14 10.42 5.19 -13.55
CA LEU A 14 9.60 6.23 -14.19
C LEU A 14 10.16 7.65 -14.02
N GLY A 15 11.20 7.84 -13.19
CA GLY A 15 11.87 9.14 -12.99
C GLY A 15 11.05 10.19 -12.25
N GLY A 16 10.02 9.78 -11.47
CA GLY A 16 9.14 10.67 -10.71
C GLY A 16 8.85 10.15 -9.31
N LEU A 17 7.92 10.77 -8.58
CA LEU A 17 7.49 10.24 -7.28
C LEU A 17 6.76 8.89 -7.45
N PRO A 18 6.91 7.93 -6.52
CA PRO A 18 6.07 6.74 -6.49
C PRO A 18 4.58 7.14 -6.42
N LYS A 19 3.76 6.46 -7.22
CA LYS A 19 2.31 6.64 -7.19
C LYS A 19 1.70 5.68 -6.18
N LEU A 20 0.69 6.13 -5.45
CA LEU A 20 -0.20 5.23 -4.73
C LEU A 20 -1.25 4.69 -5.71
N VAL A 21 -1.44 3.37 -5.70
CA VAL A 21 -2.38 2.65 -6.56
C VAL A 21 -3.17 1.65 -5.71
N THR A 22 -4.26 1.11 -6.25
CA THR A 22 -5.15 0.17 -5.55
C THR A 22 -4.71 -1.29 -5.74
N GLU A 23 -3.91 -1.57 -6.75
CA GLU A 23 -3.35 -2.90 -6.98
C GLU A 23 -2.14 -2.84 -7.93
N CYS A 24 -1.31 -3.87 -7.88
CA CYS A 24 -0.30 -4.15 -8.90
C CYS A 24 -0.84 -5.19 -9.89
N THR A 25 -0.77 -4.89 -11.19
CA THR A 25 -1.16 -5.83 -12.25
C THR A 25 -0.20 -5.83 -13.42
N ALA A 26 0.19 -7.03 -13.88
CA ALA A 26 1.05 -7.21 -15.05
C ALA A 26 0.42 -6.72 -16.37
N ALA A 27 -0.91 -6.50 -16.37
CA ALA A 27 -1.63 -5.94 -17.51
C ALA A 27 -1.35 -4.44 -17.72
N ASP A 28 -0.93 -3.71 -16.66
CA ASP A 28 -0.62 -2.29 -16.74
C ASP A 28 0.83 -2.00 -16.32
N ARG A 29 1.68 -1.79 -17.33
CA ARG A 29 3.11 -1.46 -17.14
C ARG A 29 3.35 -0.05 -16.62
N SER A 30 2.34 0.81 -16.57
CA SER A 30 2.45 2.14 -15.96
C SER A 30 2.57 2.09 -14.43
N LEU A 31 2.27 0.94 -13.83
CA LEU A 31 2.32 0.69 -12.38
C LEU A 31 3.73 0.38 -11.86
N VAL A 32 4.74 0.26 -12.72
CA VAL A 32 6.09 -0.13 -12.29
C VAL A 32 6.66 0.87 -11.26
N GLY A 33 7.05 0.36 -10.10
CA GLY A 33 7.52 1.14 -8.95
C GLY A 33 6.44 1.97 -8.25
N ALA A 34 5.16 1.72 -8.54
CA ALA A 34 4.04 2.20 -7.73
C ALA A 34 3.96 1.42 -6.42
N ILE A 35 3.23 1.99 -5.47
CA ILE A 35 3.02 1.45 -4.14
C ILE A 35 1.52 1.25 -3.96
N ASP A 36 1.15 0.07 -3.50
CA ASP A 36 -0.19 -0.28 -3.06
C ASP A 36 -0.20 -0.39 -1.54
N LEU A 37 -1.20 0.26 -0.93
CA LEU A 37 -1.38 0.32 0.52
C LEU A 37 -2.77 -0.20 0.85
N ASP A 38 -2.82 -1.41 1.39
CA ASP A 38 -4.05 -1.97 1.91
C ASP A 38 -4.13 -1.79 3.42
N LYS A 39 -5.33 -1.61 3.94
CA LYS A 39 -5.64 -1.85 5.35
C LYS A 39 -6.25 -3.23 5.55
N ILE A 40 -5.96 -3.81 6.71
CA ILE A 40 -6.60 -5.00 7.24
C ILE A 40 -7.22 -4.62 8.57
N MET A 41 -8.52 -4.88 8.70
CA MET A 41 -9.30 -4.64 9.91
C MET A 41 -9.87 -5.94 10.45
N SER A 42 -9.86 -6.08 11.77
CA SER A 42 -10.51 -7.21 12.43
C SER A 42 -12.02 -7.05 12.42
N THR A 43 -12.74 -8.10 12.10
CA THR A 43 -14.21 -8.15 12.25
C THR A 43 -14.59 -8.38 13.71
N PRO A 44 -15.84 -8.10 14.11
CA PRO A 44 -16.33 -8.43 15.45
C PRO A 44 -16.15 -9.91 15.82
N ALA A 45 -15.91 -10.18 17.11
CA ALA A 45 -15.79 -11.54 17.62
C ALA A 45 -17.05 -12.37 17.31
N GLY A 46 -16.86 -13.61 16.83
CA GLY A 46 -17.94 -14.48 16.37
C GLY A 46 -18.26 -14.36 14.87
N SER A 47 -17.59 -13.47 14.14
CA SER A 47 -17.67 -13.43 12.67
C SER A 47 -17.01 -14.67 12.04
N ALA A 48 -17.59 -15.16 10.94
CA ALA A 48 -17.03 -16.30 10.19
C ALA A 48 -15.69 -15.97 9.49
N VAL A 49 -15.52 -14.70 9.08
CA VAL A 49 -14.29 -14.18 8.50
C VAL A 49 -13.65 -13.26 9.53
N PRO A 50 -12.40 -13.51 9.98
CA PRO A 50 -11.81 -12.79 11.12
C PRO A 50 -11.27 -11.40 10.76
N THR A 51 -10.95 -11.16 9.48
CA THR A 51 -10.37 -9.90 9.01
C THR A 51 -10.86 -9.55 7.61
N VAL A 52 -10.93 -8.25 7.31
CA VAL A 52 -11.26 -7.73 5.99
C VAL A 52 -10.10 -6.87 5.50
N LYS A 53 -9.68 -7.11 4.25
CA LYS A 53 -8.67 -6.31 3.53
C LYS A 53 -9.37 -5.37 2.56
N SER A 54 -8.94 -4.12 2.49
CA SER A 54 -9.36 -3.15 1.50
C SER A 54 -8.29 -2.08 1.31
N ASP A 55 -8.42 -1.24 0.27
CA ASP A 55 -7.54 -0.09 0.07
C ASP A 55 -7.53 0.82 1.29
N LEU A 56 -6.35 1.37 1.60
CA LEU A 56 -6.19 2.46 2.55
C LEU A 56 -6.59 3.77 1.88
N VAL A 57 -7.62 4.42 2.41
CA VAL A 57 -8.15 5.68 1.88
C VAL A 57 -7.92 6.83 2.85
N LYS A 58 -8.01 8.07 2.33
CA LYS A 58 -7.74 9.29 3.11
C LYS A 58 -8.62 9.45 4.35
N ASP A 59 -9.85 8.93 4.31
CA ASP A 59 -10.84 9.06 5.38
C ASP A 59 -10.70 7.97 6.45
N ASP A 60 -9.72 7.07 6.31
CA ASP A 60 -9.48 6.03 7.30
C ASP A 60 -8.96 6.61 8.61
N SER A 61 -9.62 6.23 9.71
CA SER A 61 -9.28 6.69 11.04
C SER A 61 -8.05 5.98 11.58
N ILE A 62 -7.06 6.77 12.02
CA ILE A 62 -5.88 6.26 12.76
C ILE A 62 -6.20 5.85 14.21
N SER A 63 -7.44 6.09 14.68
CA SER A 63 -7.84 5.71 16.05
C SER A 63 -8.26 4.24 16.16
N GLU A 64 -8.51 3.60 15.02
CA GLU A 64 -8.87 2.19 14.95
C GLU A 64 -7.62 1.34 14.80
N LYS A 65 -7.66 0.14 15.38
CA LYS A 65 -6.56 -0.81 15.24
C LYS A 65 -6.56 -1.36 13.82
N ILE A 66 -5.70 -0.78 12.98
CA ILE A 66 -5.53 -1.18 11.58
C ILE A 66 -4.14 -1.78 11.37
N LYS A 67 -4.07 -2.75 10.47
CA LYS A 67 -2.81 -3.24 9.93
C LYS A 67 -2.68 -2.75 8.49
N ILE A 68 -1.57 -2.08 8.16
CA ILE A 68 -1.30 -1.64 6.79
C ILE A 68 -0.35 -2.65 6.12
N VAL A 69 -0.74 -3.16 4.96
CA VAL A 69 0.11 -3.97 4.09
C VAL A 69 0.71 -3.04 3.04
N VAL A 70 2.04 -3.05 2.94
CA VAL A 70 2.76 -2.27 1.94
C VAL A 70 3.22 -3.20 0.83
N THR A 71 2.75 -2.95 -0.38
CA THR A 71 3.10 -3.69 -1.59
C THR A 71 3.77 -2.74 -2.58
N VAL A 72 4.84 -3.19 -3.24
CA VAL A 72 5.50 -2.46 -4.33
C VAL A 72 5.30 -3.22 -5.62
N CYS A 73 4.94 -2.52 -6.69
CA CYS A 73 4.83 -3.10 -8.01
C CYS A 73 6.22 -3.19 -8.65
N ASP A 74 6.67 -4.39 -9.00
CA ASP A 74 8.01 -4.62 -9.52
C ASP A 74 8.18 -4.14 -10.98
N LYS A 75 9.31 -4.46 -11.62
CA LYS A 75 9.58 -4.14 -13.03
C LYS A 75 8.54 -4.73 -13.99
N GLY A 76 7.90 -5.82 -13.60
CA GLY A 76 6.84 -6.48 -14.32
C GLY A 76 5.44 -5.94 -14.04
N ALA A 77 5.32 -4.99 -13.08
CA ALA A 77 4.07 -4.61 -12.41
C ALA A 77 3.43 -5.74 -11.59
N TYR A 78 4.21 -6.74 -11.18
CA TYR A 78 3.75 -7.77 -10.23
C TYR A 78 3.83 -7.27 -8.79
N PRO A 79 2.91 -7.69 -7.91
CA PRO A 79 2.93 -7.31 -6.51
C PRO A 79 4.09 -7.99 -5.78
N ILE A 80 4.90 -7.20 -5.07
CA ILE A 80 5.83 -7.68 -4.05
C ILE A 80 5.42 -7.08 -2.71
N LYS A 81 4.91 -7.91 -1.81
CA LYS A 81 4.60 -7.50 -0.44
C LYS A 81 5.90 -7.26 0.32
N ILE A 82 6.10 -6.04 0.82
CA ILE A 82 7.33 -5.61 1.48
C ILE A 82 7.19 -5.64 3.00
N ASN A 83 6.04 -5.25 3.53
CA ASN A 83 5.84 -5.23 4.98
C ASN A 83 4.36 -5.29 5.37
N GLU A 84 4.11 -5.64 6.63
CA GLU A 84 2.86 -5.39 7.33
C GLU A 84 3.17 -4.59 8.59
N ILE A 85 2.46 -3.48 8.78
CA ILE A 85 2.67 -2.56 9.89
C ILE A 85 1.39 -2.51 10.71
N GLU A 86 1.49 -2.61 12.02
CA GLU A 86 0.36 -2.54 12.95
C GLU A 86 0.52 -1.29 13.82
N PHE A 87 -0.58 -0.57 14.02
CA PHE A 87 -0.65 0.64 14.84
C PHE A 87 -1.68 0.44 15.97
#